data_AF-A0A842T7Q7-F1
#
_entry.id   AF-A0A842T7Q7-F1
#
_cell.length_a   1.000
_cell.length_b   1.000
_cell.length_c   1.000
_cell.angle_alpha   90.00
_cell.angle_beta   90.00
_cell.angle_gamma   90.00
#
_symmetry.space_group_name_H-M   'P 1'
#
loop_
_entity.id
_entity.type
_entity.pdbx_description
1 polymer ?
#
loop_
_entity_poly.entity_id
_entity_poly.type
_entity_poly.pdbx_seq_one_letter_code
_entity_poly.pdbx_strand_id
1 'polypeptide(L)'
;MVPSEDRYHRLWRSIYNVLTHQGLKISRVAKAGSRAKQQYRPDSDMDIIFAVVGDPSKREFYPKLIKVMNDNFRTEHVYPGDSYNVVHIDFIRGGKFVLVLLTEKEFDNQHGQNIEYRRDNL
;
A
#
# COMPACT_ATOMS: atom_id res chain seq x y z
N MET A 1 9.52 -10.35 -14.56
CA MET A 1 9.82 -11.45 -13.63
C MET A 1 8.72 -11.48 -12.58
N VAL A 2 8.04 -12.62 -12.42
CA VAL A 2 7.03 -12.80 -11.37
C VAL A 2 7.75 -13.08 -10.03
N PRO A 3 7.55 -12.27 -8.98
CA PRO A 3 8.13 -12.51 -7.66
C PRO A 3 7.58 -13.77 -7.00
N SER A 4 8.38 -14.42 -6.15
CA SER A 4 7.84 -15.39 -5.20
C SER A 4 6.95 -14.70 -4.16
N GLU A 5 6.02 -15.45 -3.54
CA GLU A 5 5.18 -14.92 -2.46
C GLU A 5 5.99 -14.44 -1.26
N ASP A 6 7.06 -15.15 -0.89
CA ASP A 6 7.99 -14.69 0.16
C ASP A 6 8.61 -13.33 -0.17
N ARG A 7 8.88 -13.07 -1.44
CA ARG A 7 9.39 -11.78 -1.90
C ARG A 7 8.33 -10.70 -1.78
N TYR A 8 7.09 -10.96 -2.21
CA TYR A 8 5.97 -10.03 -2.01
C TYR A 8 5.78 -9.70 -0.53
N HIS A 9 5.85 -10.69 0.35
CA HIS A 9 5.72 -10.50 1.78
C HIS A 9 6.83 -9.64 2.38
N ARG A 10 8.09 -9.83 1.93
CA ARG A 10 9.21 -8.97 2.34
C ARG A 10 9.04 -7.53 1.85
N LEU A 11 8.66 -7.34 0.58
CA LEU A 11 8.42 -6.01 0.01
C LEU A 11 7.27 -5.29 0.70
N TRP A 12 6.17 -6.01 0.98
CA TRP A 12 5.07 -5.53 1.80
C TRP A 12 5.54 -5.04 3.17
N ARG A 13 6.34 -5.84 3.89
CA ARG A 13 6.91 -5.43 5.19
C ARG A 13 7.76 -4.16 5.08
N SER A 14 8.58 -4.03 4.04
CA SER A 14 9.38 -2.82 3.80
C SER A 14 8.49 -1.59 3.60
N ILE A 15 7.45 -1.69 2.76
CA ILE A 15 6.51 -0.58 2.52
C ILE A 15 5.75 -0.24 3.80
N TYR A 16 5.26 -1.25 4.53
CA TYR A 16 4.57 -1.06 5.80
C TYR A 16 5.44 -0.30 6.81
N ASN A 17 6.72 -0.67 6.92
CA ASN A 17 7.67 0.00 7.81
C ASN A 17 7.87 1.47 7.42
N VAL A 18 8.03 1.76 6.12
CA VAL A 18 8.15 3.14 5.61
C VAL A 18 6.90 3.95 5.96
N LEU A 19 5.71 3.41 5.69
CA LEU A 19 4.45 4.08 6.02
C LEU A 19 4.36 4.40 7.53
N THR A 20 4.62 3.43 8.38
CA THR A 20 4.36 3.55 9.83
C THR A 20 5.43 4.29 10.62
N HIS A 21 6.68 4.35 10.15
CA HIS A 21 7.82 4.89 10.93
C HIS A 21 8.42 6.20 10.39
N GLN A 22 7.99 6.72 9.24
CA GLN A 22 8.57 7.92 8.61
C GLN A 22 7.84 9.23 8.96
N GLY A 23 7.19 9.31 10.12
CA GLY A 23 6.50 10.54 10.56
C GLY A 23 5.34 10.97 9.66
N LEU A 24 4.76 10.02 8.91
CA LEU A 24 3.60 10.23 8.06
C LEU A 24 2.26 10.25 8.83
N LYS A 25 2.28 9.97 10.14
CA LYS A 25 1.09 9.89 11.00
C LYS A 25 0.03 8.93 10.44
N ILE A 26 0.47 7.78 9.94
CA ILE A 26 -0.42 6.74 9.41
C ILE A 26 -1.25 6.15 10.56
N SER A 27 -2.57 6.10 10.41
CA SER A 27 -3.45 5.51 11.42
C SER A 27 -3.74 4.03 11.13
N ARG A 28 -3.82 3.65 9.85
CA ARG A 28 -4.18 2.31 9.40
C ARG A 28 -3.45 1.95 8.09
N VAL A 29 -3.09 0.68 7.92
CA VAL A 29 -2.55 0.12 6.66
C VAL A 29 -3.05 -1.31 6.50
N ALA A 30 -3.48 -1.69 5.29
CA ALA A 30 -3.86 -3.06 4.97
C ALA A 30 -3.53 -3.42 3.52
N LYS A 31 -3.36 -4.72 3.26
CA LYS A 31 -3.41 -5.28 1.91
C LYS A 31 -4.85 -5.25 1.41
N ALA A 32 -5.05 -4.94 0.13
CA ALA A 32 -6.33 -4.94 -0.54
C ALA A 32 -6.26 -5.72 -1.87
N GLY A 33 -7.35 -5.68 -2.63
CA GLY A 33 -7.39 -6.23 -3.98
C GLY A 33 -7.35 -7.76 -4.06
N SER A 34 -7.04 -8.26 -5.26
CA SER A 34 -7.08 -9.69 -5.58
C SER A 34 -6.07 -10.50 -4.76
N ARG A 35 -4.89 -9.93 -4.47
CA ARG A 35 -3.86 -10.56 -3.64
C ARG A 35 -4.28 -10.70 -2.19
N ALA A 36 -5.00 -9.73 -1.62
CA ALA A 36 -5.57 -9.88 -0.28
C ALA A 36 -6.64 -10.97 -0.22
N LYS A 37 -7.40 -11.16 -1.31
CA LYS A 37 -8.48 -12.16 -1.44
C LYS A 37 -8.02 -13.54 -1.91
N GLN A 38 -6.71 -13.76 -2.14
CA GLN A 38 -6.17 -14.99 -2.74
C GLN A 38 -6.77 -15.35 -4.12
N GLN A 39 -7.31 -14.36 -4.83
CA GLN A 39 -7.94 -14.52 -6.16
C GLN A 39 -7.07 -13.90 -7.26
N TYR A 40 -5.75 -13.86 -7.06
CA TYR A 40 -4.82 -13.13 -7.91
C TYR A 40 -4.18 -14.01 -8.98
N ARG A 41 -3.78 -13.39 -10.08
CA ARG A 41 -2.88 -13.99 -11.06
C ARG A 41 -1.43 -13.79 -10.59
N PRO A 42 -0.48 -14.67 -10.95
CA PRO A 42 0.90 -14.56 -10.49
C PRO A 42 1.55 -13.19 -10.76
N ASP A 43 1.15 -12.52 -11.83
CA ASP A 43 1.62 -11.20 -12.26
C ASP A 43 0.83 -10.01 -11.68
N SER A 44 -0.19 -10.25 -10.85
CA SER A 44 -1.02 -9.18 -10.28
C SER A 44 -0.21 -8.27 -9.36
N ASP A 45 -0.58 -7.00 -9.33
CA ASP A 45 -0.03 -6.02 -8.40
C ASP A 45 -0.53 -6.28 -6.98
N MET A 46 0.19 -5.76 -5.98
CA MET A 46 -0.26 -5.74 -4.59
C MET A 46 -0.85 -4.38 -4.25
N ASP A 47 -2.15 -4.35 -4.03
CA ASP A 47 -2.85 -3.15 -3.57
C ASP A 47 -2.66 -3.00 -2.06
N ILE A 48 -2.29 -1.79 -1.65
CA ILE A 48 -2.15 -1.39 -0.25
C ILE A 48 -3.05 -0.18 -0.06
N ILE A 49 -4.01 -0.31 0.85
CA ILE A 49 -4.82 0.82 1.32
C ILE A 49 -4.29 1.30 2.66
N PHE A 50 -4.34 2.61 2.88
CA PHE A 50 -3.92 3.21 4.14
C PHE A 50 -4.67 4.50 4.43
N ALA A 51 -4.72 4.89 5.70
CA ALA A 51 -5.31 6.13 6.17
C ALA A 51 -4.31 6.90 7.05
N VAL A 52 -4.48 8.22 7.10
CA VAL A 52 -3.63 9.15 7.84
C VAL A 52 -4.46 9.80 8.94
N VAL A 53 -3.91 9.92 10.15
CA VAL A 53 -4.58 10.54 11.29
C VAL A 53 -5.09 11.94 10.91
N GLY A 54 -6.39 12.16 11.13
CA GLY A 54 -7.04 13.45 10.91
C GLY A 54 -7.40 13.75 9.45
N ASP A 55 -7.32 12.76 8.55
CA ASP A 55 -7.76 12.85 7.16
C ASP A 55 -7.28 14.12 6.43
N PRO A 56 -5.96 14.35 6.33
CA PRO A 56 -5.43 15.53 5.65
C PRO A 56 -5.84 15.55 4.18
N SER A 57 -5.84 16.75 3.60
CA SER A 57 -6.07 16.93 2.17
C SER A 57 -5.14 16.02 1.36
N LYS A 58 -5.73 15.18 0.50
CA LYS A 58 -5.02 14.30 -0.45
C LYS A 58 -3.96 15.09 -1.23
N ARG A 59 -4.30 16.29 -1.70
CA ARG A 59 -3.40 17.19 -2.45
C ARG A 59 -2.19 17.67 -1.64
N GLU A 60 -2.33 17.85 -0.33
CA GLU A 60 -1.25 18.30 0.55
C GLU A 60 -0.37 17.15 1.02
N PHE A 61 -0.98 16.00 1.32
CA PHE A 61 -0.26 14.83 1.80
C PHE A 61 0.51 14.13 0.68
N TYR A 62 -0.04 14.11 -0.54
CA TYR A 62 0.50 13.34 -1.64
C TYR A 62 1.95 13.66 -2.03
N PRO A 63 2.38 14.94 -2.16
CA PRO A 63 3.79 15.26 -2.39
C PRO A 63 4.72 14.75 -1.29
N LYS A 64 4.27 14.79 -0.03
CA LYS A 64 5.04 14.27 1.11
C LYS A 64 5.21 12.75 1.02
N LEU A 65 4.14 12.04 0.68
CA LEU A 65 4.17 10.59 0.48
C LEU A 65 5.13 10.19 -0.64
N ILE A 66 5.01 10.81 -1.82
CA ILE A 66 5.89 10.57 -2.97
C ILE A 66 7.35 10.78 -2.58
N LYS A 67 7.65 11.88 -1.88
CA LYS A 67 9.01 12.17 -1.42
C LYS A 67 9.53 11.07 -0.48
N VAL A 68 8.77 10.70 0.55
CA VAL A 68 9.17 9.65 1.50
C VAL A 68 9.40 8.31 0.81
N MET A 69 8.54 7.93 -0.14
CA MET A 69 8.69 6.69 -0.90
C MET A 69 9.94 6.72 -1.78
N ASN A 70 10.18 7.81 -2.52
CA ASN A 70 11.40 7.97 -3.31
C ASN A 70 12.66 7.94 -2.45
N ASP A 71 12.65 8.60 -1.29
CA ASP A 71 13.81 8.66 -0.39
C ASP A 71 14.19 7.28 0.17
N ASN A 72 13.21 6.39 0.39
CA ASN A 72 13.41 5.04 0.93
C ASN A 72 13.62 3.97 -0.17
N PHE A 73 13.08 4.18 -1.37
CA PHE A 73 13.15 3.25 -2.49
C PHE A 73 13.86 3.87 -3.70
N ARG A 74 15.00 4.53 -3.47
CA ARG A 74 15.74 5.34 -4.46
C ARG A 74 16.12 4.62 -5.74
N THR A 75 16.32 3.30 -5.66
CA THR A 75 16.67 2.48 -6.82
C THR A 75 15.44 1.91 -7.53
N GLU A 76 14.25 2.03 -6.95
CA GLU A 76 13.02 1.48 -7.49
C GLU A 76 12.23 2.57 -8.21
N HIS A 77 11.28 2.16 -9.07
CA HIS A 77 10.50 3.11 -9.83
C HIS A 77 9.24 3.52 -9.05
N VAL A 78 9.32 4.65 -8.36
CA VAL A 78 8.20 5.25 -7.61
C VAL A 78 7.59 6.38 -8.43
N TYR A 79 6.30 6.29 -8.75
CA TYR A 79 5.64 7.26 -9.62
C TYR A 79 4.19 7.52 -9.23
N PRO A 80 3.66 8.71 -9.56
CA PRO A 80 2.28 9.04 -9.28
C PRO A 80 1.30 8.22 -10.12
N GLY A 81 0.16 7.86 -9.55
CA GLY A 81 -1.00 7.39 -10.31
C GLY A 81 -1.85 8.56 -10.85
N ASP A 82 -2.95 8.23 -11.53
CA ASP A 82 -3.83 9.21 -12.18
C ASP A 82 -4.57 10.13 -11.20
N SER A 83 -4.59 9.78 -9.91
CA SER A 83 -5.27 10.53 -8.85
C SER A 83 -4.31 10.91 -7.73
N TYR A 84 -4.54 12.06 -7.08
CA TYR A 84 -3.75 12.60 -5.96
C TYR A 84 -3.83 11.79 -4.66
N ASN A 85 -3.99 10.48 -4.75
CA ASN A 85 -4.04 9.54 -3.64
C ASN A 85 -3.46 8.17 -4.00
N VAL A 86 -2.94 8.00 -5.22
CA VAL A 86 -2.42 6.71 -5.69
C VAL A 86 -0.93 6.83 -5.99
N VAL A 87 -0.10 5.99 -5.37
CA VAL A 87 1.33 5.92 -5.67
C VAL A 87 1.67 4.51 -6.14
N HIS A 88 2.37 4.41 -7.27
CA HIS A 88 2.86 3.15 -7.78
C HIS A 88 4.33 2.95 -7.39
N ILE A 89 4.69 1.71 -7.10
CA ILE A 89 6.07 1.29 -6.85
C ILE A 89 6.35 0.00 -7.63
N ASP A 90 7.23 0.13 -8.62
CA ASP A 90 7.71 -0.98 -9.44
C ASP A 90 9.14 -1.34 -9.01
N PHE A 91 9.29 -2.52 -8.41
CA PHE A 91 10.58 -3.02 -7.96
C PHE A 91 11.36 -3.65 -9.13
N ILE A 92 12.62 -3.26 -9.33
CA ILE A 92 13.49 -3.68 -10.45
C ILE A 92 13.54 -5.21 -10.57
N ARG A 93 13.68 -5.89 -9.44
CA ARG A 93 13.78 -7.36 -9.38
C ARG A 93 12.40 -8.04 -9.28
N GLY A 94 11.34 -7.36 -9.71
CA GLY A 94 9.96 -7.81 -9.70
C GLY A 94 9.22 -7.45 -8.42
N GLY A 95 7.92 -7.21 -8.60
CA GLY A 95 6.97 -6.80 -7.58
C GLY A 95 6.42 -5.43 -7.93
N LYS A 96 5.10 -5.34 -8.04
CA LYS A 96 4.39 -4.11 -8.32
C LYS A 96 3.42 -3.84 -7.19
N PHE A 97 3.41 -2.60 -6.72
CA PHE A 97 2.62 -2.19 -5.59
C PHE A 97 1.88 -0.90 -5.92
N VAL A 98 0.64 -0.84 -5.47
CA VAL A 98 -0.21 0.35 -5.59
C VAL A 98 -0.60 0.78 -4.18
N LEU A 99 -0.21 1.98 -3.78
CA LEU A 99 -0.55 2.57 -2.49
C LEU A 99 -1.73 3.52 -2.70
N VAL A 100 -2.83 3.31 -2.00
CA VAL A 100 -4.03 4.13 -2.10
C VAL A 100 -4.33 4.78 -0.75
N LEU A 101 -4.25 6.10 -0.71
CA LEU A 101 -4.67 6.90 0.42
C LEU A 101 -6.20 7.01 0.45
N LEU A 102 -6.77 6.59 1.57
CA LEU A 102 -8.18 6.69 1.91
C LEU A 102 -8.35 7.58 3.15
N THR A 103 -9.55 8.13 3.31
CA THR A 103 -10.00 8.63 4.61
C THR A 103 -10.16 7.46 5.60
N GLU A 104 -10.14 7.72 6.90
CA GLU A 104 -10.36 6.68 7.92
C GLU A 104 -11.70 5.96 7.71
N LYS A 105 -12.75 6.71 7.35
CA LYS A 105 -14.07 6.15 7.02
C LYS A 105 -14.06 5.27 5.76
N GLU A 106 -13.40 5.73 4.68
CA GLU A 106 -13.26 4.93 3.45
C GLU A 106 -12.47 3.65 3.72
N PHE A 107 -11.42 3.74 4.54
CA PHE A 107 -10.63 2.58 4.96
C PHE A 107 -11.48 1.58 5.73
N ASP A 108 -12.24 2.01 6.73
CA ASP A 108 -13.10 1.13 7.52
C ASP A 108 -14.17 0.45 6.67
N ASN A 109 -14.72 1.12 5.66
CA ASN A 109 -15.66 0.50 4.73
C ASN A 109 -15.01 -0.61 3.89
N GLN A 110 -13.80 -0.35 3.36
CA GLN A 110 -13.09 -1.33 2.53
C GLN A 110 -12.48 -2.48 3.33
N HIS A 111 -12.00 -2.20 4.55
CA HIS A 111 -11.41 -3.21 5.42
C HIS A 111 -12.49 -3.96 6.22
N GLY A 112 -13.57 -3.30 6.62
CA GLY A 112 -14.72 -3.87 7.32
C GLY A 112 -15.41 -4.97 6.53
N GLN A 113 -15.49 -4.82 5.21
CA GLN A 113 -15.97 -5.90 4.32
C GLN A 113 -15.00 -7.09 4.17
N ASN A 114 -13.77 -7.01 4.71
CA ASN A 114 -12.80 -8.11 4.74
C ASN A 114 -12.68 -8.79 6.13
N ILE A 115 -13.47 -8.39 7.14
CA ILE A 115 -13.35 -8.93 8.52
C ILE A 115 -13.87 -10.38 8.64
N GLU A 116 -14.76 -10.83 7.75
CA GLU A 116 -15.29 -12.20 7.81
C GLU A 116 -14.24 -13.31 7.64
N TYR A 117 -13.04 -13.01 7.11
CA TYR A 117 -12.01 -14.04 6.87
C TYR A 117 -10.97 -14.17 8.01
N ARG A 118 -10.93 -13.24 8.98
CA ARG A 118 -9.91 -13.24 10.05
C ARG A 118 -10.25 -14.12 11.25
N ARG A 119 -11.45 -14.69 11.33
CA ARG A 119 -11.83 -15.59 12.44
C ARG A 119 -11.36 -17.04 12.26
N ASP A 120 -11.03 -17.45 11.04
CA ASP A 120 -10.74 -18.87 10.76
C ASP A 120 -9.24 -19.19 10.60
N ASN A 121 -8.33 -18.22 10.77
CA ASN A 121 -6.90 -18.44 10.55
C ASN A 121 -5.98 -17.71 11.55
N LEU A 122 -6.41 -17.59 12.81
CA LEU A 122 -5.52 -17.30 13.95
C LEU A 122 -5.45 -18.51 14.88
#